data_AF-A0A9N8PC32-F1
#
_entry.id   AF-A0A9N8PC32-F1
#
_cell.length_a   1.000
_cell.length_b   1.000
_cell.length_c   1.000
_cell.angle_alpha   90.00
_cell.angle_beta   90.00
_cell.angle_gamma   90.00
#
_symmetry.space_group_name_H-M   'P 1'
#
loop_
_entity.id
_entity.type
_entity.pdbx_description
1 polymer ?
#
loop_
_entity_poly.entity_id
_entity_poly.type
_entity_poly.pdbx_seq_one_letter_code
_entity_poly.pdbx_strand_id
1 'polypeptide(L)'
;MSFPSATRIGGSAFNHQQSGDAEAEYDRLRDLARQEHGKRQHCSAESQKAYARGDGGAAHDLSQEAKSHGQKADDYNRQASEYIFRENNAVGRVDSDTIDLHGQFVEEAEEILEQRIKYAKSTGQNHLHV
;
A
#
# COMPACT_ATOMS: atom_id res chain seq x y z
N MET A 1 -0.31 5.65 11.55
CA MET A 1 1.04 5.81 10.96
C MET A 1 0.90 6.76 9.77
N SER A 2 1.85 7.66 9.53
CA SER A 2 1.78 8.60 8.42
C SER A 2 2.79 8.14 7.38
N PHE A 3 2.31 7.48 6.33
CA PHE A 3 3.10 6.87 5.26
C PHE A 3 4.03 7.90 4.60
N PRO A 4 5.36 7.82 4.85
CA PRO A 4 6.34 8.61 4.13
C PRO A 4 6.82 7.84 2.90
N SER A 5 6.78 8.53 1.75
CA SER A 5 7.43 8.16 0.48
C SER A 5 6.83 6.97 -0.29
N ALA A 6 6.10 7.31 -1.35
CA ALA A 6 5.58 6.46 -2.43
C ALA A 6 6.71 5.89 -3.32
N THR A 7 7.77 5.34 -2.73
CA THR A 7 8.80 4.63 -3.48
C THR A 7 8.26 3.24 -3.79
N ARG A 8 7.86 3.04 -5.04
CA ARG A 8 7.44 1.73 -5.57
C ARG A 8 8.70 0.89 -5.86
N ILE A 9 8.65 -0.40 -5.54
CA ILE A 9 9.67 -1.36 -5.98
C ILE A 9 9.43 -1.73 -7.44
N GLY A 10 10.45 -1.52 -8.27
CA GLY A 10 10.41 -1.80 -9.70
C GLY A 10 9.76 -0.69 -10.55
N GLY A 11 10.07 -0.69 -11.85
CA GLY A 11 9.53 0.28 -12.82
C GLY A 11 8.06 0.01 -13.22
N SER A 12 7.65 -1.26 -13.23
CA SER A 12 6.29 -1.71 -13.51
C SER A 12 5.72 -2.49 -12.32
N ALA A 13 4.40 -2.49 -12.16
CA ALA A 13 3.73 -3.24 -11.10
C ALA A 13 3.80 -4.76 -11.34
N PHE A 14 3.78 -5.18 -12.60
CA PHE A 14 3.86 -6.57 -13.02
C PHE A 14 5.21 -6.86 -13.67
N ASN A 15 5.82 -7.97 -13.28
CA ASN A 15 7.08 -8.46 -13.83
C ASN A 15 6.84 -9.46 -15.00
N HIS A 16 5.65 -10.06 -15.05
CA HIS A 16 5.23 -11.01 -16.10
C HIS A 16 4.07 -10.45 -16.94
N GLN A 17 3.90 -10.96 -18.17
CA GLN A 17 2.72 -10.64 -18.99
C GLN A 17 1.45 -11.03 -18.22
N GLN A 18 0.68 -10.02 -17.85
CA GLN A 18 -0.57 -10.13 -17.11
C GLN A 18 -1.74 -9.68 -17.99
N SER A 19 -2.93 -10.17 -17.68
CA SER A 19 -4.16 -9.73 -18.35
C SER A 19 -4.39 -8.25 -18.06
N GLY A 20 -4.74 -7.44 -19.07
CA GLY A 20 -4.95 -5.99 -18.89
C GLY A 20 -5.97 -5.63 -17.79
N ASP A 21 -6.89 -6.55 -17.48
CA ASP A 21 -7.84 -6.40 -16.38
C ASP A 21 -7.18 -6.38 -14.99
N ALA A 22 -6.07 -7.10 -14.81
CA ALA A 22 -5.36 -7.14 -13.53
C ALA A 22 -4.59 -5.84 -13.27
N GLU A 23 -3.99 -5.30 -14.32
CA GLU A 23 -3.32 -4.00 -14.24
C GLU A 23 -4.30 -2.86 -13.99
N ALA A 24 -5.46 -2.88 -14.65
CA ALA A 24 -6.52 -1.91 -14.43
C ALA A 24 -7.05 -1.92 -13.00
N GLU A 25 -7.25 -3.10 -12.38
CA GLU A 25 -7.74 -3.16 -10.99
C GLU A 25 -6.68 -2.72 -9.98
N TYR A 26 -5.40 -3.08 -10.18
CA TYR A 26 -4.30 -2.58 -9.34
C TYR A 26 -4.21 -1.04 -9.39
N ASP A 27 -4.19 -0.48 -10.60
CA ASP A 27 -4.11 0.97 -10.79
C ASP A 27 -5.32 1.69 -10.20
N ARG A 28 -6.52 1.12 -10.37
CA ARG A 28 -7.75 1.64 -9.75
C ARG A 28 -7.65 1.68 -8.22
N LEU A 29 -7.15 0.62 -7.58
CA LEU A 29 -6.99 0.58 -6.13
C LEU A 29 -5.97 1.63 -5.65
N ARG A 30 -4.83 1.76 -6.36
CA ARG A 30 -3.83 2.80 -6.06
C ARG A 30 -4.36 4.22 -6.30
N ASP A 31 -5.21 4.41 -7.30
CA ASP A 31 -5.88 5.69 -7.57
C ASP A 31 -6.87 6.06 -6.47
N LEU A 32 -7.68 5.11 -6.00
CA LEU A 32 -8.58 5.32 -4.87
C LEU A 32 -7.80 5.69 -3.61
N ALA A 33 -6.69 5.00 -3.33
CA ALA A 33 -5.82 5.36 -2.22
C ALA A 33 -5.27 6.78 -2.33
N ARG A 34 -4.79 7.18 -3.52
CA ARG A 34 -4.29 8.54 -3.79
C ARG A 34 -5.37 9.60 -3.59
N GLN A 35 -6.59 9.35 -4.05
CA GLN A 35 -7.72 10.26 -3.88
C GLN A 35 -8.08 10.45 -2.41
N GLU A 36 -8.13 9.36 -1.63
CA GLU A 36 -8.41 9.44 -0.19
C GLU A 36 -7.28 10.14 0.58
N HIS A 37 -6.01 9.93 0.21
CA HIS A 37 -4.89 10.71 0.76
C HIS A 37 -5.03 12.21 0.47
N GLY A 38 -5.44 12.58 -0.74
CA GLY A 38 -5.72 13.98 -1.09
C GLY A 38 -6.82 14.60 -0.22
N LYS A 39 -7.92 13.88 0.00
CA LYS A 39 -9.01 14.31 0.91
C LYS A 39 -8.51 14.44 2.35
N ARG A 40 -7.75 13.47 2.85
CA ARG A 40 -7.12 13.54 4.18
C ARG A 40 -6.26 14.79 4.34
N GLN A 41 -5.41 15.09 3.37
CA GLN A 41 -4.54 16.28 3.42
C GLN A 41 -5.37 17.56 3.44
N HIS A 42 -6.43 17.62 2.63
CA HIS A 42 -7.35 18.75 2.62
C HIS A 42 -8.04 18.95 3.98
N CYS A 43 -8.72 17.92 4.53
CA CYS A 43 -9.39 18.00 5.82
C CYS A 43 -8.41 18.33 6.96
N SER A 44 -7.19 17.78 6.92
CA SER A 44 -6.16 18.08 7.92
C SER A 44 -5.71 19.54 7.85
N ALA A 45 -5.56 20.12 6.65
CA ALA A 45 -5.19 21.52 6.48
C ALA A 45 -6.31 22.46 6.97
N GLU A 46 -7.58 22.14 6.65
CA GLU A 46 -8.72 22.91 7.13
C GLU A 46 -8.90 22.80 8.65
N SER A 47 -8.66 21.62 9.23
CA SER A 47 -8.68 21.41 10.70
C SER A 47 -7.65 22.33 11.39
N GLN A 48 -6.44 22.42 10.85
CA GLN A 48 -5.40 23.32 11.38
C GLN A 48 -5.80 24.79 11.29
N LYS A 49 -6.44 25.22 10.19
CA LYS A 49 -6.96 26.59 10.04
C LYS A 49 -8.08 26.87 11.04
N ALA A 50 -9.01 25.93 11.22
CA ALA A 50 -10.10 26.03 12.19
C ALA A 50 -9.57 26.16 13.63
N TYR A 51 -8.55 25.37 13.97
CA TYR A 51 -7.89 25.46 15.27
C TYR A 51 -7.22 26.83 15.45
N ALA A 52 -6.49 27.33 14.44
CA ALA A 52 -5.80 28.61 14.50
C ALA A 52 -6.75 29.82 14.68
N ARG A 53 -7.99 29.74 14.18
CA ARG A 53 -9.03 30.77 14.40
C ARG A 53 -9.83 30.57 15.70
N GLY A 54 -9.48 29.60 16.54
CA GLY A 54 -10.13 29.32 17.82
C GLY A 54 -11.42 28.49 17.72
N ASP A 55 -11.72 27.92 16.55
CA ASP A 55 -12.89 27.10 16.29
C ASP A 55 -12.57 25.62 16.54
N GLY A 56 -12.50 25.26 17.82
CA GLY A 56 -12.12 23.90 18.25
C GLY A 56 -13.13 22.82 17.86
N GLY A 57 -14.42 23.17 17.74
CA GLY A 57 -15.46 22.24 17.30
C GLY A 57 -15.26 21.82 15.85
N ALA A 58 -15.17 22.79 14.93
CA ALA A 58 -14.90 22.48 13.52
C ALA A 58 -13.54 21.81 13.33
N ALA A 59 -12.52 22.21 14.12
CA ALA A 59 -11.21 21.56 14.07
C ALA A 59 -11.29 20.07 14.43
N HIS A 60 -12.08 19.72 15.46
CA HIS A 60 -12.29 18.33 15.86
C HIS A 60 -12.96 17.52 14.75
N ASP A 61 -14.07 18.00 14.21
CA ASP A 61 -14.84 17.31 13.19
C ASP A 61 -14.00 17.04 11.93
N LEU A 62 -13.29 18.08 11.44
CA LEU A 62 -12.37 17.97 10.29
C LEU A 62 -11.20 17.01 10.57
N SER A 63 -10.70 16.97 11.81
CA SER A 63 -9.66 16.01 12.21
C SER A 63 -10.19 14.57 12.18
N GLN A 64 -11.43 14.34 12.61
CA GLN A 64 -12.04 13.01 12.58
C GLN A 64 -12.29 12.56 11.13
N GLU A 65 -12.72 13.47 10.26
CA GLU A 65 -12.86 13.22 8.82
C GLU A 65 -11.51 12.89 8.15
N ALA A 66 -10.45 13.65 8.47
CA ALA A 66 -9.10 13.39 7.98
C ALA A 66 -8.59 11.99 8.39
N LYS A 67 -8.89 11.55 9.63
CA LYS A 67 -8.57 10.19 10.09
C LYS A 67 -9.35 9.12 9.31
N SER A 68 -10.64 9.33 9.05
CA SER A 68 -11.45 8.40 8.27
C SER A 68 -10.93 8.25 6.84
N HIS A 69 -10.58 9.35 6.17
CA HIS A 69 -9.95 9.32 4.86
C HIS A 69 -8.58 8.62 4.88
N GLY A 70 -7.79 8.84 5.94
CA GLY A 70 -6.55 8.10 6.15
C GLY A 70 -6.76 6.59 6.19
N GLN A 71 -7.68 6.12 7.01
CA GLN A 71 -8.00 4.69 7.13
C GLN A 71 -8.44 4.08 5.78
N LYS A 72 -9.29 4.78 5.02
CA LYS A 72 -9.71 4.33 3.68
C LYS A 72 -8.54 4.25 2.70
N ALA A 73 -7.66 5.24 2.72
CA ALA A 73 -6.48 5.24 1.87
C ALA A 73 -5.56 4.05 2.19
N ASP A 74 -5.41 3.73 3.47
CA ASP A 74 -4.61 2.61 3.95
C ASP A 74 -5.24 1.27 3.53
N ASP A 75 -6.56 1.14 3.65
CA ASP A 75 -7.31 -0.04 3.19
C ASP A 75 -7.20 -0.27 1.69
N TYR A 76 -7.24 0.79 0.88
CA TYR A 76 -7.04 0.67 -0.57
C TYR A 76 -5.61 0.30 -0.94
N ASN A 77 -4.60 0.86 -0.26
CA ASN A 77 -3.21 0.46 -0.47
C ASN A 77 -2.99 -1.00 -0.10
N ARG A 78 -3.52 -1.46 1.04
CA ARG A 78 -3.46 -2.85 1.45
C ARG A 78 -4.12 -3.78 0.42
N GLN A 79 -5.30 -3.42 -0.08
CA GLN A 79 -5.95 -4.20 -1.15
C GLN A 79 -5.10 -4.25 -2.43
N ALA A 80 -4.50 -3.14 -2.84
CA ALA A 80 -3.61 -3.11 -4.01
C ALA A 80 -2.37 -3.98 -3.81
N SER A 81 -1.76 -3.92 -2.62
CA SER A 81 -0.59 -4.70 -2.21
C SER A 81 -0.89 -6.20 -2.21
N GLU A 82 -1.97 -6.62 -1.56
CA GLU A 82 -2.41 -8.02 -1.53
C GLU A 82 -2.74 -8.54 -2.94
N TYR A 83 -3.38 -7.70 -3.76
CA TYR A 83 -3.72 -8.04 -5.14
C TYR A 83 -2.47 -8.32 -5.96
N ILE A 84 -1.55 -7.36 -6.05
CA ILE A 84 -0.35 -7.51 -6.89
C ILE A 84 0.58 -8.60 -6.37
N PHE A 85 0.69 -8.75 -5.05
CA PHE A 85 1.47 -9.84 -4.46
C PHE A 85 0.96 -11.21 -4.89
N ARG A 86 -0.36 -11.43 -4.78
CA ARG A 86 -0.99 -12.68 -5.18
C ARG A 86 -0.84 -12.95 -6.68
N GLU A 87 -1.00 -11.92 -7.50
CA GLU A 87 -0.90 -12.03 -8.95
C GLU A 87 0.53 -12.34 -9.42
N ASN A 88 1.54 -11.69 -8.83
CA ASN A 88 2.94 -11.92 -9.19
C ASN A 88 3.47 -13.24 -8.63
N ASN A 89 3.00 -13.69 -7.46
CA ASN A 89 3.46 -14.91 -6.80
C ASN A 89 2.52 -16.10 -6.97
N ALA A 90 1.61 -16.07 -7.95
CA ALA A 90 0.71 -17.17 -8.24
C ALA A 90 1.50 -18.45 -8.60
N VAL A 91 0.91 -19.62 -8.34
CA VAL A 91 1.58 -20.91 -8.59
C VAL A 91 2.02 -21.00 -10.05
N GLY A 92 3.32 -21.24 -10.26
CA GLY A 92 3.93 -21.34 -11.60
C GLY A 92 4.37 -20.00 -12.20
N ARG A 93 4.24 -18.88 -11.50
CA ARG A 93 4.81 -17.58 -11.90
C ARG A 93 6.23 -17.38 -11.37
N VAL A 94 6.46 -17.80 -10.13
CA VAL A 94 7.76 -17.72 -9.45
C VAL A 94 8.20 -19.11 -8.98
N ASP A 95 9.51 -19.31 -8.91
CA ASP A 95 10.09 -20.51 -8.31
C ASP A 95 9.80 -20.55 -6.81
N SER A 96 9.84 -21.74 -6.20
CA SER A 96 9.45 -21.94 -4.80
C SER A 96 10.34 -21.21 -3.79
N ASP A 97 11.55 -20.84 -4.20
CA ASP A 97 12.55 -20.06 -3.47
C ASP A 97 12.62 -18.59 -3.93
N THR A 98 11.68 -18.13 -4.76
CA THR A 98 11.60 -16.75 -5.26
C THR A 98 10.37 -16.04 -4.69
N ILE A 99 10.51 -14.73 -4.43
CA ILE A 99 9.40 -13.85 -4.07
C ILE A 99 9.45 -12.58 -4.91
N ASP A 100 8.35 -12.28 -5.60
CA ASP A 100 8.24 -11.07 -6.40
C ASP A 100 7.55 -9.96 -5.59
N LEU A 101 8.28 -8.85 -5.38
CA LEU A 101 7.83 -7.66 -4.66
C LEU A 101 7.59 -6.44 -5.57
N HIS A 102 7.55 -6.64 -6.90
CA HIS A 102 7.24 -5.56 -7.83
C HIS A 102 5.83 -5.00 -7.58
N GLY A 103 5.69 -3.68 -7.71
CA GLY A 103 4.41 -3.00 -7.49
C GLY A 103 4.04 -2.79 -6.02
N GLN A 104 4.83 -3.32 -5.09
CA GLN A 104 4.75 -3.00 -3.66
C GLN A 104 5.37 -1.62 -3.37
N PHE A 105 4.88 -0.95 -2.34
CA PHE A 105 5.62 0.12 -1.68
C PHE A 105 6.67 -0.47 -0.75
N VAL A 106 7.71 0.30 -0.42
CA VAL A 106 8.84 -0.18 0.40
C VAL A 106 8.37 -0.80 1.72
N GLU A 107 7.48 -0.12 2.45
CA GLU A 107 6.96 -0.61 3.74
C GLU A 107 6.19 -1.94 3.58
N GLU A 108 5.36 -2.04 2.55
CA GLU A 108 4.61 -3.27 2.21
C GLU A 108 5.58 -4.42 1.89
N ALA A 109 6.62 -4.12 1.11
CA ALA A 109 7.62 -5.10 0.72
C ALA A 109 8.48 -5.58 1.89
N GLU A 110 8.84 -4.69 2.82
CA GLU A 110 9.58 -5.04 4.04
C GLU A 110 8.77 -6.02 4.91
N GLU A 111 7.48 -5.75 5.13
CA GLU A 111 6.59 -6.62 5.90
C GLU A 111 6.45 -8.01 5.25
N ILE A 112 6.20 -8.04 3.94
CA ILE A 112 6.04 -9.29 3.17
C ILE A 112 7.35 -10.09 3.20
N LEU A 113 8.50 -9.43 2.97
CA LEU A 113 9.81 -10.07 2.97
C LEU A 113 10.15 -10.65 4.33
N GLU A 114 9.89 -9.92 5.42
CA GLU A 114 10.13 -10.41 6.78
C GLU A 114 9.33 -11.70 7.06
N GLN A 115 8.06 -11.73 6.67
CA GLN A 115 7.22 -12.92 6.80
C GLN A 115 7.75 -14.11 5.98
N ARG A 116 8.17 -13.87 4.72
CA ARG A 116 8.72 -14.92 3.85
C ARG A 116 10.04 -15.49 4.37
N ILE A 117 10.90 -14.64 4.95
CA ILE A 117 12.15 -15.06 5.59
C ILE A 117 11.86 -15.92 6.83
N LYS A 118 10.89 -15.53 7.67
CA LYS A 118 10.48 -16.34 8.83
C LYS A 118 9.99 -17.72 8.38
N TYR A 119 9.16 -17.78 7.34
CA TYR A 119 8.70 -19.03 6.76
C TYR A 119 9.85 -19.89 6.20
N ALA A 120 10.74 -19.30 5.41
CA ALA A 120 11.93 -19.95 4.86
C ALA A 120 12.77 -20.63 5.97
N LYS A 121 13.05 -19.88 7.04
CA LYS A 121 13.77 -20.39 8.21
C LYS A 121 13.05 -21.54 8.89
N SER A 122 11.74 -21.44 9.08
CA SER A 122 10.95 -22.52 9.72
C SER A 122 10.87 -23.80 8.89
N THR A 123 11.07 -23.71 7.58
CA THR A 123 10.98 -24.83 6.63
C THR A 123 12.35 -25.34 6.18
N GLY A 124 13.45 -24.79 6.71
CA GLY A 124 14.81 -25.22 6.39
C GLY A 124 15.31 -24.73 5.03
N GLN A 125 14.70 -23.71 4.44
CA GLN A 125 15.20 -23.06 3.22
C GLN A 125 16.42 -22.18 3.56
N ASN A 126 17.48 -22.31 2.76
CA ASN A 126 18.77 -21.65 3.02
C ASN A 126 19.02 -20.40 2.16
N HIS A 127 18.16 -20.14 1.18
CA HIS A 127 18.22 -18.96 0.30
C HIS A 127 16.80 -18.51 -0.07
N LEU A 128 16.69 -17.25 -0.47
CA LEU A 128 15.48 -16.62 -0.98
C LEU A 128 15.91 -15.63 -2.07
N HIS A 129 15.35 -15.76 -3.27
CA HIS A 129 15.51 -14.82 -4.37
C HIS A 129 14.41 -13.76 -4.31
N VAL A 130 14.78 -12.50 -4.52
CA VAL A 130 13.90 -11.31 -4.46
C VAL A 130 14.09 -10.49 -5.73
#